data_AF-A0AAU7RAR8-F1
#
_entry.id   AF-A0AAU7RAR8-F1
#
_cell.length_a   1.000
_cell.length_b   1.000
_cell.length_c   1.000
_cell.angle_alpha   90.00
_cell.angle_beta   90.00
_cell.angle_gamma   90.00
#
_symmetry.space_group_name_H-M   'P 1'
#
loop_
_entity.id
_entity.type
_entity.pdbx_description
1 polymer ?
#
loop_
_entity_poly.entity_id
_entity_poly.type
_entity_poly.pdbx_seq_one_letter_code
_entity_poly.pdbx_strand_id
1 'polypeptide(L)'
;MLRTHDLGSLRSEHIGQTVTLAGWVGRRRDHGGVAFVDLRDASGVAQVVVREEEVFHGLRNEYVLQVTGTVSKRPEGNENPALATGEIEVIADKVVILNTSDPLPFQIDEHVEVGEEARLKHRYLDLRRPGPARNLRLRSEANRVARGILHEQGYVEIETPTLTRSTPEGARDFVVPARLAPGSWYALPQSPQLFKQLLQVGGFEKYYQIARCYRDEDFRADRQPEFTQLDIEASFVDQDDIIALGEAIVKSLWQLIDVEVPTPIRRMTYLDAMAKYGSDKPDLRFGLELTELTEFFKDTNFGVFKAPYVGAVVMPGGASQARRALDAWQEWAKQRGAKGLAYVLYKEDGELAGPVAKNLTEQERAGLADAVGAKPGDCIFFAAGEKGASRSLLGAARVEIGHRTGLIDPNDWAFVWIVDAPMFEPAAAAVASGDVAVGAGQWTAVHHAFTSPKPEFMETFDKDPESALSYAYDIVCNGNEIGGGSIRIHEREVQERVFQLMGLDKEDAETKFGFLLEGFKFGAPPHGGIAFGWDRVVALLAGVESIRDVIAFPKTGNGFDPLTAAPAPITAQQRKEAGVDFKPEAKPVSKPATPSE
;
A
#
# COMPACT_ATOMS: atom_id res chain seq x y z
N MET A 1 17.43 -39.43 11.05
CA MET A 1 16.66 -38.29 10.55
C MET A 1 15.72 -37.81 11.65
N LEU A 2 15.44 -36.50 11.74
CA LEU A 2 14.53 -35.97 12.76
C LEU A 2 13.04 -36.22 12.47
N ARG A 3 12.68 -36.40 11.20
CA ARG A 3 11.34 -36.76 10.72
C ARG A 3 11.43 -37.62 9.45
N THR A 4 10.36 -38.36 9.18
CA THR A 4 10.19 -39.22 7.98
C THR A 4 9.07 -38.72 7.07
N HIS A 5 8.08 -38.03 7.64
CA HIS A 5 6.91 -37.50 6.94
C HIS A 5 6.63 -36.08 7.45
N ASP A 6 5.96 -35.29 6.62
CA ASP A 6 5.31 -34.05 7.03
C ASP A 6 3.99 -34.40 7.75
N LEU A 7 3.64 -33.69 8.82
CA LEU A 7 2.47 -34.04 9.64
C LEU A 7 1.17 -34.04 8.85
N GLY A 8 0.96 -33.01 8.04
CA GLY A 8 -0.22 -32.82 7.21
C GLY A 8 -0.29 -33.72 5.97
N SER A 9 0.75 -34.50 5.65
CA SER A 9 0.75 -35.41 4.50
C SER A 9 0.21 -36.80 4.82
N LEU A 10 0.01 -37.15 6.10
CA LEU A 10 -0.48 -38.47 6.50
C LEU A 10 -1.94 -38.69 6.05
N ARG A 11 -2.21 -39.88 5.51
CA ARG A 11 -3.50 -40.31 4.95
C ARG A 11 -3.78 -41.77 5.31
N SER A 12 -4.99 -42.26 5.03
CA SER A 12 -5.41 -43.64 5.29
C SER A 12 -4.54 -44.70 4.60
N GLU A 13 -3.88 -44.37 3.49
CA GLU A 13 -2.88 -45.25 2.85
C GLU A 13 -1.61 -45.49 3.69
N HIS A 14 -1.37 -44.67 4.71
CA HIS A 14 -0.21 -44.81 5.61
C HIS A 14 -0.50 -45.71 6.82
N ILE A 15 -1.73 -46.23 6.99
CA ILE A 15 -2.10 -47.08 8.12
C ILE A 15 -1.16 -48.31 8.22
N GLY A 16 -0.69 -48.59 9.43
CA GLY A 16 0.25 -49.66 9.74
C GLY A 16 1.73 -49.30 9.55
N GLN A 17 2.04 -48.14 8.97
CA GLN A 17 3.43 -47.69 8.80
C GLN A 17 3.96 -47.06 10.10
N THR A 18 5.22 -47.36 10.43
CA THR A 18 5.96 -46.64 11.48
C THR A 18 6.51 -45.34 10.91
N VAL A 19 6.20 -44.23 11.56
CA VAL A 19 6.62 -42.88 11.15
C VAL A 19 7.32 -42.18 12.31
N THR A 20 8.31 -41.35 11.99
CA THR A 20 8.86 -40.33 12.88
C THR A 20 8.39 -38.95 12.43
N LEU A 21 7.82 -38.19 13.36
CA LEU A 21 7.25 -36.85 13.17
C LEU A 21 7.93 -35.87 14.11
N ALA A 22 8.03 -34.61 13.70
CA ALA A 22 8.55 -33.55 14.56
C ALA A 22 7.76 -32.26 14.36
N GLY A 23 7.38 -31.59 15.46
CA GLY A 23 6.53 -30.41 15.40
C GLY A 23 6.24 -29.83 16.78
N TRP A 24 5.25 -28.93 16.83
CA TRP A 24 4.80 -28.28 18.06
C TRP A 24 3.51 -28.91 18.56
N VAL A 25 3.37 -29.08 19.87
CA VAL A 25 2.08 -29.39 20.50
C VAL A 25 1.12 -28.23 20.27
N GLY A 26 0.18 -28.36 19.34
CA GLY A 26 -0.86 -27.36 19.13
C GLY A 26 -1.88 -27.38 20.27
N ARG A 27 -2.40 -28.57 20.59
CA ARG A 27 -3.33 -28.78 21.69
C ARG A 27 -3.08 -30.12 22.36
N ARG A 28 -3.23 -30.17 23.68
CA ARG A 28 -3.27 -31.40 24.47
C ARG A 28 -4.67 -31.60 25.05
N ARG A 29 -5.18 -32.83 24.99
CA ARG A 29 -6.42 -33.28 25.64
C ARG A 29 -6.12 -34.54 26.47
N ASP A 30 -6.60 -34.57 27.70
CA ASP A 30 -6.39 -35.68 28.65
C ASP A 30 -7.72 -36.41 28.88
N HIS A 31 -7.72 -37.72 28.68
CA HIS A 31 -8.91 -38.57 28.82
C HIS A 31 -8.65 -39.78 29.73
N GLY A 32 -7.86 -39.60 30.80
CA GLY A 32 -7.70 -40.61 31.85
C GLY A 32 -6.95 -41.86 31.37
N GLY A 33 -5.63 -41.85 31.50
CA GLY A 33 -4.73 -42.93 31.05
C GLY A 33 -4.27 -42.81 29.59
N VAL A 34 -4.79 -41.83 28.84
CA VAL A 34 -4.37 -41.52 27.46
C VAL A 34 -4.43 -40.01 27.23
N ALA A 35 -3.39 -39.47 26.58
CA ALA A 35 -3.39 -38.10 26.09
C ALA A 35 -3.45 -38.05 24.56
N PHE A 36 -4.31 -37.17 24.05
CA PHE A 36 -4.39 -36.82 22.64
C PHE A 36 -3.65 -35.50 22.43
N VAL A 37 -2.66 -35.52 21.54
CA VAL A 37 -1.82 -34.39 21.20
C VAL A 37 -2.01 -34.06 19.73
N ASP A 38 -2.51 -32.88 19.44
CA ASP A 38 -2.53 -32.36 18.08
C ASP A 38 -1.14 -31.80 17.80
N LEU A 39 -0.31 -32.56 17.08
CA LEU A 39 1.05 -32.16 16.70
C LEU A 39 1.00 -31.40 15.37
N ARG A 40 1.60 -30.22 15.32
CA ARG A 40 1.54 -29.27 14.19
C ARG A 40 2.91 -29.00 13.60
N ASP A 41 3.00 -28.93 12.27
CA ASP A 41 4.13 -28.33 11.54
C ASP A 41 3.63 -27.41 10.41
N ALA A 42 4.50 -27.06 9.47
CA ALA A 42 4.19 -26.19 8.34
C ALA A 42 3.18 -26.79 7.35
N SER A 43 3.03 -28.12 7.31
CA SER A 43 2.17 -28.86 6.39
C SER A 43 0.76 -29.11 6.94
N GLY A 44 0.58 -29.05 8.26
CA GLY A 44 -0.72 -29.27 8.90
C GLY A 44 -0.60 -29.84 10.30
N VAL A 45 -1.63 -30.58 10.71
CA VAL A 45 -1.78 -31.18 12.03
C VAL A 45 -2.00 -32.68 11.90
N ALA A 46 -1.40 -33.48 12.78
CA ALA A 46 -1.77 -34.88 12.97
C ALA A 46 -2.01 -35.16 14.46
N GLN A 47 -3.01 -36.00 14.75
CA GLN A 47 -3.28 -36.44 16.12
C GLN A 47 -2.28 -37.54 16.51
N VAL A 48 -1.64 -37.35 17.66
CA VAL A 48 -0.75 -38.30 18.31
C VAL A 48 -1.41 -38.78 19.60
N VAL A 49 -1.46 -40.10 19.80
CA VAL A 49 -1.98 -40.74 21.01
C VAL A 49 -0.81 -41.19 21.87
N VAL A 50 -0.69 -40.63 23.07
CA VAL A 50 0.36 -40.96 24.05
C VAL A 50 -0.27 -41.69 25.22
N ARG A 51 0.17 -42.92 25.48
CA ARG A 51 -0.36 -43.78 26.55
C ARG A 51 0.51 -43.83 27.81
N GLU A 52 1.75 -43.36 27.72
CA GLU A 52 2.70 -43.35 28.84
C GLU A 52 2.43 -42.15 29.76
N GLU A 53 1.91 -42.43 30.97
CA GLU A 53 1.47 -41.42 31.95
C GLU A 53 2.55 -40.40 32.31
N GLU A 54 3.77 -40.88 32.60
CA GLU A 54 4.88 -40.02 32.99
C GLU A 54 5.24 -39.00 31.89
N VAL A 55 5.19 -39.43 30.63
CA VAL A 55 5.49 -38.59 29.47
C VAL A 55 4.37 -37.59 29.24
N PHE A 56 3.10 -38.03 29.21
CA PHE A 56 2.01 -37.12 28.84
C PHE A 56 1.71 -36.05 29.90
N HIS A 57 1.90 -36.33 31.19
CA HIS A 57 1.68 -35.35 32.26
C HIS A 57 2.62 -34.14 32.14
N GLY A 58 3.80 -34.32 31.52
CA GLY A 58 4.78 -33.27 31.27
C GLY A 58 4.50 -32.39 30.05
N LEU A 59 3.65 -32.84 29.12
CA LEU A 59 3.40 -32.11 27.86
C LEU A 59 2.54 -30.86 28.07
N ARG A 60 2.94 -29.76 27.44
CA ARG A 60 2.21 -28.49 27.39
C ARG A 60 2.14 -27.98 25.95
N ASN A 61 1.22 -27.05 25.69
CA ASN A 61 1.13 -26.39 24.39
C ASN A 61 2.49 -25.76 24.01
N GLU A 62 2.79 -25.82 22.72
CA GLU A 62 4.00 -25.32 22.07
C GLU A 62 5.32 -25.99 22.50
N TYR A 63 5.27 -27.09 23.26
CA TYR A 63 6.44 -27.98 23.37
C TYR A 63 6.81 -28.49 21.98
N VAL A 64 8.12 -28.59 21.72
CA VAL A 64 8.64 -29.14 20.48
C VAL A 64 8.91 -30.62 20.70
N LEU A 65 8.20 -31.46 19.98
CA LEU A 65 8.30 -32.91 20.11
C LEU A 65 8.90 -33.54 18.87
N GLN A 66 9.60 -34.64 19.08
CA GLN A 66 9.79 -35.70 18.10
C GLN A 66 9.02 -36.93 18.58
N VAL A 67 8.21 -37.50 17.71
CA VAL A 67 7.39 -38.67 18.01
C VAL A 67 7.71 -39.75 16.99
N THR A 68 8.10 -40.94 17.43
CA THR A 68 8.08 -42.15 16.59
C THR A 68 6.89 -42.99 17.01
N GLY A 69 6.09 -43.42 16.05
CA GLY A 69 4.87 -44.16 16.31
C GLY A 69 4.33 -44.85 15.07
N THR A 70 3.24 -45.59 15.25
CA THR A 70 2.58 -46.31 14.16
C THR A 70 1.27 -45.62 13.79
N VAL A 71 1.06 -45.40 12.49
CA VAL A 71 -0.19 -44.81 11.98
C VAL A 71 -1.32 -45.83 12.13
N SER A 72 -2.43 -45.41 12.73
CA SER A 72 -3.63 -46.21 12.95
C SER A 72 -4.84 -45.49 12.39
N LYS A 73 -5.86 -46.26 12.00
CA LYS A 73 -7.20 -45.70 11.77
C LYS A 73 -7.75 -45.18 13.11
N ARG A 74 -8.42 -44.03 13.09
CA ARG A 74 -9.18 -43.60 14.25
C ARG A 74 -10.35 -44.56 14.53
N PRO A 75 -10.76 -44.72 15.80
CA PRO A 75 -11.99 -45.42 16.12
C PRO A 75 -13.20 -44.80 15.41
N GLU A 76 -14.19 -45.62 15.10
CA GLU A 76 -15.44 -45.17 14.47
C GLU A 76 -16.11 -44.07 15.31
N GLY A 77 -16.46 -42.95 14.68
CA GLY A 77 -17.04 -41.77 15.32
C GLY A 77 -16.03 -40.72 15.79
N ASN A 78 -14.73 -41.02 15.72
CA ASN A 78 -13.65 -40.09 16.10
C ASN A 78 -12.94 -39.44 14.89
N GLU A 79 -13.41 -39.72 13.68
CA GLU A 79 -12.95 -39.07 12.46
C GLU A 79 -13.20 -37.56 12.51
N ASN A 80 -12.23 -36.76 12.06
CA ASN A 80 -12.37 -35.30 12.00
C ASN A 80 -12.40 -34.80 10.54
N PRO A 81 -13.57 -34.55 9.95
CA PRO A 81 -13.68 -34.14 8.55
C PRO A 81 -13.05 -32.77 8.26
N ALA A 82 -12.77 -31.96 9.29
CA ALA A 82 -12.10 -30.67 9.13
C ALA A 82 -10.57 -30.78 8.94
N LEU A 83 -9.98 -31.97 9.13
CA LEU A 83 -8.54 -32.21 8.97
C LEU A 83 -8.27 -33.20 7.85
N ALA A 84 -7.27 -32.90 7.02
CA ALA A 84 -6.81 -33.83 5.99
C ALA A 84 -6.25 -35.15 6.55
N THR A 85 -5.80 -35.13 7.81
CA THR A 85 -5.34 -36.29 8.60
C THR A 85 -6.46 -36.87 9.47
N GLY A 86 -7.71 -36.44 9.26
CA GLY A 86 -8.84 -36.66 10.15
C GLY A 86 -9.27 -38.11 10.35
N GLU A 87 -8.94 -39.00 9.42
CA GLU A 87 -9.27 -40.43 9.47
C GLU A 87 -8.23 -41.26 10.24
N ILE A 88 -7.06 -40.68 10.52
CA ILE A 88 -5.92 -41.38 11.12
C ILE A 88 -5.45 -40.73 12.42
N GLU A 89 -4.70 -41.49 13.20
CA GLU A 89 -3.93 -41.04 14.35
C GLU A 89 -2.61 -41.80 14.43
N VAL A 90 -1.64 -41.26 15.15
CA VAL A 90 -0.33 -41.92 15.36
C VAL A 90 -0.24 -42.38 16.81
N ILE A 91 -0.16 -43.69 17.01
CA ILE A 91 0.06 -44.26 18.34
C ILE A 91 1.54 -44.14 18.65
N ALA A 92 1.88 -43.32 19.65
CA ALA A 92 3.27 -43.03 19.98
C ALA A 92 3.95 -44.23 20.65
N ASP A 93 5.04 -44.71 20.06
CA ASP A 93 5.94 -45.72 20.63
C ASP A 93 7.08 -45.04 21.42
N LYS A 94 7.51 -43.86 20.96
CA LYS A 94 8.55 -43.05 21.59
C LYS A 94 8.25 -41.57 21.42
N VAL A 95 8.29 -40.82 22.51
CA VAL A 95 8.19 -39.35 22.51
C VAL A 95 9.48 -38.77 23.06
N VAL A 96 10.05 -37.82 22.33
CA VAL A 96 11.23 -37.05 22.73
C VAL A 96 10.82 -35.58 22.78
N ILE A 97 10.95 -34.96 23.94
CA ILE A 97 10.80 -33.51 24.08
C ILE A 97 12.10 -32.88 23.56
N LEU A 98 12.05 -32.30 22.36
CA LEU A 98 13.19 -31.60 21.77
C LEU A 98 13.41 -30.25 22.45
N ASN A 99 12.32 -29.58 22.84
CA ASN A 99 12.38 -28.35 23.63
C ASN A 99 11.07 -28.12 24.39
N THR A 100 11.16 -27.53 25.57
CA THR A 100 10.00 -27.10 26.36
C THR A 100 9.60 -25.67 25.98
N SER A 101 8.37 -25.27 26.32
CA SER A 101 7.88 -23.89 26.17
C SER A 101 7.37 -23.37 27.51
N ASP A 102 7.70 -22.12 27.83
CA ASP A 102 7.07 -21.40 28.93
C ASP A 102 5.59 -21.12 28.63
N PRO A 103 4.79 -20.72 29.65
CA PRO A 103 3.42 -20.26 29.44
C PRO A 103 3.34 -19.16 28.37
N LEU A 104 2.42 -19.32 27.43
CA LEU A 104 2.34 -18.42 26.27
C LEU A 104 1.77 -17.06 26.66
N PRO A 105 2.28 -15.95 26.06
CA PRO A 105 1.70 -14.62 26.24
C PRO A 105 0.30 -14.50 25.62
N PHE A 106 -0.02 -15.35 24.64
CA PHE A 106 -1.36 -15.52 24.06
C PHE A 106 -1.46 -16.92 23.43
N GLN A 107 -2.70 -17.40 23.23
CA GLN A 107 -2.92 -18.71 22.59
C GLN A 107 -2.66 -18.64 21.08
N ILE A 108 -2.08 -19.70 20.52
CA ILE A 108 -1.89 -19.85 19.06
C ILE A 108 -3.15 -20.52 18.51
N ASP A 109 -4.16 -19.70 18.29
CA ASP A 109 -5.48 -20.09 17.79
C ASP A 109 -5.97 -19.04 16.76
N GLU A 110 -6.83 -19.46 15.84
CA GLU A 110 -7.48 -18.58 14.86
C GLU A 110 -8.64 -17.80 15.49
N HIS A 111 -9.32 -18.35 16.49
CA HIS A 111 -10.53 -17.79 17.09
C HIS A 111 -10.27 -16.83 18.26
N VAL A 112 -9.00 -16.58 18.59
CA VAL A 112 -8.62 -15.67 19.68
C VAL A 112 -8.22 -14.33 19.10
N GLU A 113 -8.92 -13.27 19.53
CA GLU A 113 -8.49 -11.90 19.32
C GLU A 113 -7.32 -11.58 20.26
N VAL A 114 -6.19 -11.20 19.67
CA VAL A 114 -4.99 -10.79 20.40
C VAL A 114 -4.68 -9.36 20.01
N GLY A 115 -4.48 -8.49 21.00
CA GLY A 115 -4.14 -7.10 20.76
C GLY A 115 -2.85 -6.94 19.95
N GLU A 116 -2.80 -5.93 19.09
CA GLU A 116 -1.67 -5.70 18.16
C GLU A 116 -0.32 -5.63 18.90
N GLU A 117 -0.25 -4.92 20.04
CA GLU A 117 0.99 -4.78 20.81
C GLU A 117 1.58 -6.14 21.23
N ALA A 118 0.75 -7.04 21.76
CA ALA A 118 1.20 -8.38 22.16
C ALA A 118 1.65 -9.20 20.94
N ARG A 119 0.89 -9.11 19.84
CA ARG A 119 1.21 -9.80 18.58
C ARG A 119 2.56 -9.36 18.02
N LEU A 120 2.83 -8.06 17.98
CA LEU A 120 4.09 -7.53 17.47
C LEU A 120 5.26 -7.84 18.40
N LYS A 121 5.08 -7.70 19.71
CA LYS A 121 6.12 -8.02 20.71
C LYS A 121 6.54 -9.49 20.68
N HIS A 122 5.61 -10.40 20.38
CA HIS A 122 5.87 -11.83 20.22
C HIS A 122 5.58 -12.30 18.80
N ARG A 123 6.01 -11.54 17.79
CA ARG A 123 5.68 -11.81 16.38
C ARG A 123 6.10 -13.22 15.93
N TYR A 124 7.18 -13.76 16.48
CA TYR A 124 7.60 -15.15 16.23
C TYR A 124 6.59 -16.21 16.69
N LEU A 125 5.73 -15.92 17.67
CA LEU A 125 4.59 -16.77 18.05
C LEU A 125 3.35 -16.44 17.21
N ASP A 126 3.09 -15.16 16.92
CA ASP A 126 1.97 -14.74 16.07
C ASP A 126 2.08 -15.36 14.67
N LEU A 127 3.28 -15.47 14.12
CA LEU A 127 3.55 -16.14 12.83
C LEU A 127 3.33 -17.66 12.85
N ARG A 128 3.10 -18.28 14.02
CA ARG A 128 2.65 -19.69 14.09
C ARG A 128 1.15 -19.83 13.93
N ARG A 129 0.38 -18.74 14.10
CA ARG A 129 -1.08 -18.76 13.88
C ARG A 129 -1.35 -18.92 12.38
N PRO A 130 -2.37 -19.70 11.98
CA PRO A 130 -2.59 -20.01 10.58
C PRO A 130 -2.80 -18.78 9.67
N GLY A 131 -3.53 -17.75 10.13
CA GLY A 131 -3.76 -16.52 9.36
C GLY A 131 -2.46 -15.79 8.98
N PRO A 132 -1.67 -15.27 9.94
CA PRO A 132 -0.38 -14.64 9.66
C PRO A 132 0.58 -15.54 8.86
N ALA A 133 0.59 -16.84 9.15
CA ALA A 133 1.44 -17.79 8.43
C ALA A 133 1.00 -18.00 6.97
N ARG A 134 -0.31 -18.01 6.69
CA ARG A 134 -0.87 -18.08 5.34
C ARG A 134 -0.52 -16.83 4.55
N ASN A 135 -0.63 -15.66 5.17
CA ASN A 135 -0.32 -14.37 4.53
C ASN A 135 1.14 -14.29 4.06
N LEU A 136 2.11 -14.73 4.87
CA LEU A 136 3.50 -14.76 4.45
C LEU A 136 3.80 -15.79 3.35
N ARG A 137 3.10 -16.94 3.36
CA ARG A 137 3.20 -17.91 2.26
C ARG A 137 2.59 -17.37 0.97
N LEU A 138 1.44 -16.70 1.04
CA LEU A 138 0.82 -16.02 -0.09
C LEU A 138 1.75 -14.96 -0.68
N ARG A 139 2.42 -14.17 0.17
CA ARG A 139 3.46 -13.22 -0.27
C ARG A 139 4.57 -13.91 -1.06
N SER A 140 5.05 -15.07 -0.57
CA SER A 140 6.07 -15.87 -1.25
C SER A 140 5.60 -16.34 -2.62
N GLU A 141 4.36 -16.80 -2.75
CA GLU A 141 3.78 -17.22 -4.03
C GLU A 141 3.58 -16.03 -4.99
N ALA A 142 3.10 -14.89 -4.49
CA ALA A 142 2.99 -13.67 -5.27
C ALA A 142 4.35 -13.26 -5.86
N ASN A 143 5.42 -13.31 -5.04
CA ASN A 143 6.78 -13.06 -5.52
C ASN A 143 7.19 -14.02 -6.64
N ARG A 144 6.91 -15.32 -6.47
CA ARG A 144 7.26 -16.36 -7.45
C ARG A 144 6.53 -16.14 -8.78
N VAL A 145 5.23 -15.85 -8.72
CA VAL A 145 4.40 -15.59 -9.91
C VAL A 145 4.89 -14.36 -10.67
N ALA A 146 5.14 -13.25 -9.98
CA ALA A 146 5.64 -12.04 -10.63
C ALA A 146 6.99 -12.25 -11.32
N ARG A 147 7.94 -12.91 -10.63
CA ARG A 147 9.23 -13.29 -11.23
C ARG A 147 9.06 -14.17 -12.47
N GLY A 148 8.16 -15.15 -12.41
CA GLY A 148 7.87 -16.03 -13.55
C GLY A 148 7.46 -15.26 -14.80
N ILE A 149 6.46 -14.37 -14.67
CA ILE A 149 5.96 -13.54 -15.78
C ILE A 149 7.07 -12.65 -16.35
N LEU A 150 7.83 -11.99 -15.48
CA LEU A 150 8.90 -11.07 -15.88
C LEU A 150 10.01 -11.81 -16.62
N HIS A 151 10.44 -12.97 -16.13
CA HIS A 151 11.43 -13.81 -16.82
C HIS A 151 10.94 -14.35 -18.15
N GLU A 152 9.68 -14.80 -18.24
CA GLU A 152 9.07 -15.25 -19.50
C GLU A 152 9.04 -14.12 -20.55
N GLN A 153 8.92 -12.86 -20.13
CA GLN A 153 8.95 -11.69 -21.00
C GLN A 153 10.36 -11.09 -21.23
N GLY A 154 11.40 -11.76 -20.73
CA GLY A 154 12.79 -11.38 -20.94
C GLY A 154 13.32 -10.27 -20.03
N TYR A 155 12.63 -9.97 -18.93
CA TYR A 155 13.14 -9.05 -17.92
C TYR A 155 14.25 -9.67 -17.08
N VAL A 156 15.22 -8.85 -16.70
CA VAL A 156 16.38 -9.22 -15.90
C VAL A 156 16.23 -8.67 -14.48
N GLU A 157 16.39 -9.54 -13.47
CA GLU A 157 16.44 -9.11 -12.07
C GLU A 157 17.83 -8.51 -11.78
N ILE A 158 17.89 -7.23 -11.43
CA ILE A 158 19.15 -6.54 -11.13
C ILE A 158 19.03 -5.83 -9.78
N GLU A 159 19.95 -6.09 -8.87
CA GLU A 159 19.98 -5.41 -7.57
C GLU A 159 20.57 -4.00 -7.71
N THR A 160 19.95 -3.02 -7.06
CA THR A 160 20.44 -1.64 -7.02
C THR A 160 20.96 -1.25 -5.64
N PRO A 161 21.92 -0.32 -5.51
CA PRO A 161 22.45 0.08 -4.21
C PRO A 161 21.39 0.67 -3.27
N THR A 162 21.53 0.39 -1.97
CA THR A 162 20.69 0.99 -0.90
C THR A 162 21.41 2.10 -0.11
N LEU A 163 22.72 2.26 -0.26
CA LEU A 163 23.48 3.40 0.27
C LEU A 163 23.73 4.37 -0.87
N THR A 164 22.84 5.36 -1.01
CA THR A 164 22.78 6.26 -2.16
C THR A 164 23.16 7.69 -1.77
N ARG A 165 23.15 8.60 -2.75
CA ARG A 165 23.22 10.04 -2.50
C ARG A 165 21.83 10.54 -2.08
N SER A 166 21.77 11.47 -1.13
CA SER A 166 20.51 12.12 -0.78
C SER A 166 20.05 13.03 -1.92
N THR A 167 18.91 12.69 -2.49
CA THR A 167 18.22 13.40 -3.57
C THR A 167 16.72 13.25 -3.34
N PRO A 168 16.09 14.14 -2.55
CA PRO A 168 14.68 13.98 -2.21
C PRO A 168 13.79 13.89 -3.45
N GLU A 169 13.00 12.81 -3.55
CA GLU A 169 12.08 12.52 -4.67
C GLU A 169 10.60 12.76 -4.31
N GLY A 170 10.34 13.58 -3.28
CA GLY A 170 8.99 13.90 -2.78
C GLY A 170 8.75 13.53 -1.31
N ALA A 171 9.63 12.73 -0.71
CA ALA A 171 9.65 12.45 0.73
C ALA A 171 10.99 12.83 1.38
N ARG A 172 11.09 12.71 2.70
CA ARG A 172 12.36 12.86 3.44
C ARG A 172 13.15 11.55 3.41
N ASP A 173 14.46 11.64 3.22
CA ASP A 173 15.37 10.50 3.23
C ASP A 173 15.72 10.06 4.65
N PHE A 174 15.82 8.74 4.87
CA PHE A 174 16.62 8.22 5.97
C PHE A 174 18.11 8.35 5.61
N VAL A 175 18.91 8.88 6.54
CA VAL A 175 20.35 9.10 6.33
C VAL A 175 21.21 8.12 7.13
N VAL A 176 22.36 7.73 6.55
CA VAL A 176 23.33 6.82 7.17
C VAL A 176 24.71 7.51 7.23
N PRO A 177 25.30 7.72 8.42
CA PRO A 177 26.58 8.41 8.54
C PRO A 177 27.74 7.60 7.93
N ALA A 178 28.62 8.28 7.20
CA ALA A 178 29.80 7.66 6.60
C ALA A 178 31.02 7.73 7.54
N ARG A 179 31.28 6.67 8.30
CA ARG A 179 32.45 6.58 9.21
C ARG A 179 33.79 6.95 8.54
N LEU A 180 33.97 6.56 7.28
CA LEU A 180 35.22 6.78 6.52
C LEU A 180 35.34 8.20 5.93
N ALA A 181 34.25 8.96 5.92
CA ALA A 181 34.21 10.33 5.43
C ALA A 181 33.38 11.19 6.41
N PRO A 182 33.94 11.54 7.59
CA PRO A 182 33.23 12.31 8.59
C PRO A 182 32.61 13.60 8.02
N GLY A 183 31.35 13.86 8.39
CA GLY A 183 30.55 14.95 7.81
C GLY A 183 29.79 14.59 6.53
N SER A 184 30.02 13.41 5.95
CA SER A 184 29.29 12.89 4.79
C SER A 184 28.25 11.83 5.20
N TRP A 185 27.19 11.72 4.40
CA TRP A 185 26.04 10.87 4.68
C TRP A 185 25.61 10.15 3.40
N TYR A 186 25.25 8.88 3.52
CA TYR A 186 24.42 8.21 2.54
C TYR A 186 22.94 8.48 2.82
N ALA A 187 22.09 8.26 1.84
CA ALA A 187 20.65 8.15 1.99
C ALA A 187 20.20 6.72 1.68
N LEU A 188 19.10 6.29 2.30
CA LEU A 188 18.38 5.09 1.86
C LEU A 188 17.40 5.48 0.74
N PRO A 189 17.26 4.69 -0.34
CA PRO A 189 16.50 5.08 -1.51
C PRO A 189 14.99 5.08 -1.25
N GLN A 190 14.32 6.15 -1.69
CA GLN A 190 12.86 6.21 -1.72
C GLN A 190 12.26 5.25 -2.76
N SER A 191 13.03 4.98 -3.81
CA SER A 191 12.81 3.95 -4.84
C SER A 191 14.10 3.73 -5.64
N PRO A 192 14.20 2.70 -6.51
CA PRO A 192 15.32 2.54 -7.44
C PRO A 192 15.28 3.48 -8.67
N GLN A 193 14.43 4.52 -8.68
CA GLN A 193 14.08 5.32 -9.86
C GLN A 193 15.26 5.85 -10.66
N LEU A 194 16.31 6.36 -10.02
CA LEU A 194 17.49 6.87 -10.71
C LEU A 194 18.34 5.75 -11.32
N PHE A 195 18.47 4.63 -10.61
CA PHE A 195 19.28 3.50 -11.06
C PHE A 195 18.61 2.73 -12.19
N LYS A 196 17.31 2.51 -12.14
CA LYS A 196 16.60 1.78 -13.21
C LYS A 196 16.63 2.54 -14.55
N GLN A 197 16.61 3.87 -14.52
CA GLN A 197 16.83 4.70 -15.71
C GLN A 197 18.27 4.56 -16.23
N LEU A 198 19.28 4.60 -15.35
CA LEU A 198 20.68 4.36 -15.74
C LEU A 198 20.90 2.95 -16.31
N LEU A 199 20.15 1.94 -15.87
CA LEU A 199 20.18 0.61 -16.47
C LEU A 199 19.62 0.59 -17.90
N GLN A 200 18.65 1.48 -18.21
CA GLN A 200 18.18 1.66 -19.59
C GLN A 200 19.28 2.28 -20.45
N VAL A 201 19.99 3.30 -19.93
CA VAL A 201 21.19 3.86 -20.58
C VAL A 201 22.29 2.79 -20.74
N GLY A 202 22.41 1.89 -19.78
CA GLY A 202 23.35 0.76 -19.80
C GLY A 202 23.01 -0.35 -20.80
N GLY A 203 21.87 -0.27 -21.49
CA GLY A 203 21.48 -1.22 -22.54
C GLY A 203 20.87 -2.53 -22.04
N PHE A 204 20.34 -2.57 -20.81
CA PHE A 204 19.66 -3.77 -20.29
C PHE A 204 18.27 -3.98 -20.89
N GLU A 205 17.64 -2.92 -21.43
CA GLU A 205 16.30 -2.86 -22.06
C GLU A 205 15.10 -3.30 -21.22
N LYS A 206 15.22 -4.29 -20.34
CA LYS A 206 14.12 -4.83 -19.52
C LYS A 206 14.64 -5.20 -18.15
N TYR A 207 14.36 -4.34 -17.18
CA TYR A 207 14.79 -4.46 -15.80
C TYR A 207 13.60 -4.71 -14.88
N TYR A 208 13.79 -5.55 -13.87
CA TYR A 208 12.93 -5.53 -12.70
C TYR A 208 13.72 -5.76 -11.40
N GLN A 209 13.11 -5.40 -10.27
CA GLN A 209 13.60 -5.75 -8.94
C GLN A 209 12.42 -5.77 -7.94
N ILE A 210 12.39 -6.77 -7.05
CA ILE A 210 11.57 -6.67 -5.83
C ILE A 210 12.40 -5.94 -4.77
N ALA A 211 12.36 -4.61 -4.80
CA ALA A 211 13.26 -3.74 -4.06
C ALA A 211 12.70 -3.29 -2.70
N ARG A 212 13.59 -3.08 -1.72
CA ARG A 212 13.25 -2.39 -0.47
C ARG A 212 13.40 -0.89 -0.66
N CYS A 213 12.36 -0.15 -0.28
CA CYS A 213 12.25 1.29 -0.37
C CYS A 213 12.07 1.90 1.03
N TYR A 214 12.51 3.14 1.21
CA TYR A 214 12.57 3.80 2.52
C TYR A 214 12.06 5.24 2.43
N ARG A 215 11.09 5.61 3.27
CA ARG A 215 10.57 6.99 3.33
C ARG A 215 10.36 7.41 4.78
N ASP A 216 10.98 8.53 5.17
CA ASP A 216 10.80 9.14 6.50
C ASP A 216 9.61 10.10 6.49
N GLU A 217 8.41 9.53 6.47
CA GLU A 217 7.12 10.23 6.46
C GLU A 217 6.34 10.02 7.75
N ASP A 218 5.32 10.85 7.97
CA ASP A 218 4.34 10.62 9.03
C ASP A 218 3.64 9.25 8.83
N PHE A 219 3.73 8.43 9.87
CA PHE A 219 3.25 7.06 9.85
C PHE A 219 1.72 6.98 9.86
N ARG A 220 1.16 6.13 9.00
CA ARG A 220 -0.27 5.79 8.92
C ARG A 220 -0.46 4.28 8.99
N ALA A 221 -1.71 3.81 9.11
CA ALA A 221 -2.02 2.39 9.20
C ALA A 221 -1.54 1.58 7.96
N ASP A 222 -1.46 2.24 6.81
CA ASP A 222 -1.05 1.71 5.51
C ASP A 222 0.36 2.15 5.07
N ARG A 223 1.15 2.75 5.97
CA ARG A 223 2.53 3.20 5.71
C ARG A 223 3.53 2.53 6.65
N GLN A 224 4.68 2.16 6.12
CA GLN A 224 5.83 1.63 6.87
C GLN A 224 7.09 2.40 6.47
N PRO A 225 8.03 2.65 7.41
CA PRO A 225 9.28 3.37 7.11
C PRO A 225 10.14 2.64 6.07
N GLU A 226 10.01 1.31 6.03
CA GLU A 226 10.60 0.44 5.02
C GLU A 226 9.49 -0.40 4.39
N PHE A 227 9.41 -0.44 3.07
CA PHE A 227 8.34 -1.11 2.34
C PHE A 227 8.88 -1.69 1.03
N THR A 228 8.18 -2.65 0.45
CA THR A 228 8.63 -3.38 -0.74
C THR A 228 7.89 -2.89 -1.98
N GLN A 229 8.64 -2.68 -3.06
CA GLN A 229 8.08 -2.45 -4.39
C GLN A 229 8.48 -3.58 -5.33
N LEU A 230 7.58 -3.94 -6.26
CA LEU A 230 7.99 -4.59 -7.50
C LEU A 230 8.24 -3.45 -8.50
N ASP A 231 9.51 -3.17 -8.75
CA ASP A 231 9.98 -2.07 -9.58
C ASP A 231 10.37 -2.59 -10.96
N ILE A 232 9.86 -1.99 -12.03
CA ILE A 232 10.00 -2.43 -13.41
C ILE A 232 10.33 -1.23 -14.30
N GLU A 233 11.23 -1.42 -15.25
CA GLU A 233 11.56 -0.40 -16.27
C GLU A 233 11.94 -1.10 -17.58
N ALA A 234 11.57 -0.51 -18.71
CA ALA A 234 11.94 -1.00 -20.04
C ALA A 234 12.26 0.13 -21.02
N SER A 235 13.14 -0.17 -21.99
CA SER A 235 13.50 0.69 -23.11
C SER A 235 12.65 0.40 -24.34
N PHE A 236 12.51 1.40 -25.21
CA PHE A 236 11.80 1.33 -26.50
C PHE A 236 10.32 0.92 -26.38
N VAL A 237 9.69 1.37 -25.30
CA VAL A 237 8.29 1.10 -24.95
C VAL A 237 7.48 2.39 -24.96
N ASP A 238 6.18 2.25 -25.21
CA ASP A 238 5.18 3.28 -24.93
C ASP A 238 4.35 2.95 -23.68
N GLN A 239 3.36 3.80 -23.38
CA GLN A 239 2.48 3.63 -22.23
C GLN A 239 1.66 2.33 -22.32
N ASP A 240 1.23 1.92 -23.52
CA ASP A 240 0.39 0.75 -23.70
C ASP A 240 1.17 -0.54 -23.45
N ASP A 241 2.45 -0.58 -23.82
CA ASP A 241 3.35 -1.70 -23.51
C ASP A 241 3.46 -1.94 -21.99
N ILE A 242 3.67 -0.86 -21.22
CA ILE A 242 3.79 -0.96 -19.75
C ILE A 242 2.46 -1.33 -19.10
N ILE A 243 1.34 -0.75 -19.57
CA ILE A 243 0.01 -1.10 -19.09
C ILE A 243 -0.29 -2.58 -19.36
N ALA A 244 0.01 -3.10 -20.55
CA ALA A 244 -0.22 -4.50 -20.90
C ALA A 244 0.55 -5.46 -19.98
N LEU A 245 1.82 -5.15 -19.65
CA LEU A 245 2.57 -5.92 -18.65
C LEU A 245 1.92 -5.82 -17.27
N GLY A 246 1.53 -4.62 -16.84
CA GLY A 246 0.86 -4.41 -15.56
C GLY A 246 -0.43 -5.23 -15.43
N GLU A 247 -1.24 -5.27 -16.48
CA GLU A 247 -2.45 -6.09 -16.55
C GLU A 247 -2.15 -7.59 -16.47
N ALA A 248 -1.11 -8.07 -17.15
CA ALA A 248 -0.69 -9.48 -17.08
C ALA A 248 -0.26 -9.89 -15.66
N ILE A 249 0.47 -9.00 -14.97
CA ILE A 249 0.87 -9.19 -13.56
C ILE A 249 -0.37 -9.22 -12.67
N VAL A 250 -1.24 -8.21 -12.74
CA VAL A 250 -2.47 -8.13 -11.92
C VAL A 250 -3.34 -9.37 -12.12
N LYS A 251 -3.61 -9.75 -13.37
CA LYS A 251 -4.41 -10.94 -13.68
C LYS A 251 -3.85 -12.21 -13.03
N SER A 252 -2.53 -12.42 -13.15
CA SER A 252 -1.88 -13.62 -12.62
C SER A 252 -1.82 -13.64 -11.09
N LEU A 253 -1.69 -12.47 -10.46
CA LEU A 253 -1.68 -12.35 -9.00
C LEU A 253 -3.07 -12.61 -8.41
N TRP A 254 -4.13 -12.07 -8.99
CA TRP A 254 -5.50 -12.30 -8.51
C TRP A 254 -6.00 -13.73 -8.76
N GLN A 255 -5.43 -14.44 -9.75
CA GLN A 255 -5.68 -15.87 -9.92
C GLN A 255 -5.21 -16.71 -8.71
N LEU A 256 -4.27 -16.23 -7.89
CA LEU A 256 -3.84 -16.91 -6.66
C LEU A 256 -4.95 -17.04 -5.61
N ILE A 257 -6.01 -16.23 -5.76
CA ILE A 257 -7.20 -16.23 -4.90
C ILE A 257 -8.47 -16.52 -5.71
N ASP A 258 -8.32 -17.19 -6.86
CA ASP A 258 -9.41 -17.62 -7.73
C ASP A 258 -10.29 -16.46 -8.26
N VAL A 259 -9.71 -15.27 -8.41
CA VAL A 259 -10.38 -14.10 -8.99
C VAL A 259 -9.95 -13.92 -10.44
N GLU A 260 -10.90 -14.01 -11.36
CA GLU A 260 -10.67 -13.70 -12.78
C GLU A 260 -10.72 -12.19 -13.02
N VAL A 261 -9.60 -11.59 -13.43
CA VAL A 261 -9.53 -10.17 -13.81
C VAL A 261 -9.75 -10.03 -15.33
N PRO A 262 -10.81 -9.35 -15.78
CA PRO A 262 -11.04 -9.10 -17.20
C PRO A 262 -10.02 -8.09 -17.74
N THR A 263 -9.46 -8.42 -18.90
CA THR A 263 -8.51 -7.56 -19.63
C THR A 263 -9.05 -7.27 -21.05
N PRO A 264 -8.90 -6.06 -21.60
CA PRO A 264 -8.17 -4.93 -21.01
C PRO A 264 -8.89 -4.33 -19.81
N ILE A 265 -8.14 -3.89 -18.81
CA ILE A 265 -8.69 -3.21 -17.63
C ILE A 265 -9.19 -1.83 -18.07
N ARG A 266 -10.31 -1.39 -17.47
CA ARG A 266 -10.89 -0.07 -17.73
C ARG A 266 -9.84 1.03 -17.55
N ARG A 267 -9.83 2.02 -18.44
CA ARG A 267 -9.03 3.24 -18.31
C ARG A 267 -9.93 4.45 -18.05
N MET A 268 -9.44 5.42 -17.29
CA MET A 268 -10.13 6.65 -16.95
C MET A 268 -9.11 7.79 -16.86
N THR A 269 -9.44 8.96 -17.39
CA THR A 269 -8.55 10.11 -17.25
C THR A 269 -8.56 10.60 -15.80
N TYR A 270 -7.45 11.18 -15.34
CA TYR A 270 -7.36 11.82 -14.02
C TYR A 270 -8.49 12.84 -13.82
N LEU A 271 -8.76 13.67 -14.84
CA LEU A 271 -9.81 14.68 -14.78
C LEU A 271 -11.21 14.07 -14.63
N ASP A 272 -11.51 12.97 -15.33
CA ASP A 272 -12.75 12.24 -15.16
C ASP A 272 -12.87 11.60 -13.78
N ALA A 273 -11.77 11.01 -13.27
CA ALA A 273 -11.74 10.40 -11.95
C ALA A 273 -12.02 11.43 -10.84
N MET A 274 -11.35 12.57 -10.91
CA MET A 274 -11.57 13.70 -10.01
C MET A 274 -12.98 14.30 -10.17
N ALA A 275 -13.50 14.41 -11.38
CA ALA A 275 -14.84 14.96 -11.61
C ALA A 275 -15.95 14.04 -11.10
N LYS A 276 -15.85 12.73 -11.37
CA LYS A 276 -16.91 11.75 -11.04
C LYS A 276 -16.80 11.18 -9.64
N TYR A 277 -15.60 11.10 -9.08
CA TYR A 277 -15.39 10.40 -7.80
C TYR A 277 -14.63 11.23 -6.77
N GLY A 278 -14.11 12.40 -7.15
CA GLY A 278 -13.35 13.26 -6.25
C GLY A 278 -12.05 12.63 -5.76
N SER A 279 -11.51 11.67 -6.52
CA SER A 279 -10.28 10.96 -6.21
C SER A 279 -9.64 10.42 -7.48
N ASP A 280 -8.32 10.48 -7.50
CA ASP A 280 -7.40 9.83 -8.44
C ASP A 280 -7.22 8.33 -8.18
N LYS A 281 -7.86 7.78 -7.14
CA LYS A 281 -7.93 6.35 -6.84
C LYS A 281 -9.36 5.94 -6.51
N PRO A 282 -10.28 6.03 -7.49
CA PRO A 282 -11.68 5.83 -7.24
C PRO A 282 -12.00 4.37 -6.87
N ASP A 283 -12.85 4.18 -5.87
CA ASP A 283 -13.48 2.88 -5.62
C ASP A 283 -14.70 2.72 -6.54
N LEU A 284 -14.58 1.80 -7.50
CA LEU A 284 -15.58 1.56 -8.54
C LEU A 284 -16.54 0.41 -8.22
N ARG A 285 -16.46 -0.20 -7.03
CA ARG A 285 -17.38 -1.27 -6.62
C ARG A 285 -18.83 -0.81 -6.45
N PHE A 286 -19.05 0.49 -6.33
CA PHE A 286 -20.37 1.09 -6.17
C PHE A 286 -20.53 2.39 -6.98
N GLY A 287 -21.76 2.86 -7.14
CA GLY A 287 -22.09 4.06 -7.91
C GLY A 287 -21.84 5.38 -7.16
N LEU A 288 -22.86 6.23 -7.07
CA LEU A 288 -22.83 7.52 -6.36
C LEU A 288 -21.78 8.50 -6.91
N GLU A 289 -21.75 8.67 -8.23
CA GLU A 289 -20.89 9.67 -8.86
C GLU A 289 -21.23 11.08 -8.35
N LEU A 290 -20.21 11.94 -8.27
CA LEU A 290 -20.36 13.34 -7.93
C LEU A 290 -21.11 14.06 -9.04
N THR A 291 -22.04 14.93 -8.65
CA THR A 291 -22.75 15.80 -9.58
C THR A 291 -22.24 17.23 -9.42
N GLU A 292 -21.71 17.82 -10.49
CA GLU A 292 -21.34 19.23 -10.49
C GLU A 292 -22.59 20.11 -10.71
N LEU A 293 -22.80 21.05 -9.79
CA LEU A 293 -23.97 21.95 -9.73
C LEU A 293 -23.57 23.42 -9.83
N THR A 294 -22.33 23.72 -10.21
CA THR A 294 -21.82 25.09 -10.34
C THR A 294 -22.70 25.94 -11.26
N GLU A 295 -23.03 25.43 -12.46
CA GLU A 295 -23.91 26.13 -13.41
C GLU A 295 -25.36 26.18 -12.92
N PHE A 296 -25.83 25.14 -12.23
CA PHE A 296 -27.18 25.10 -11.65
C PHE A 296 -27.39 26.19 -10.61
N PHE A 297 -26.37 26.50 -9.81
CA PHE A 297 -26.42 27.51 -8.75
C PHE A 297 -25.81 28.87 -9.14
N LYS A 298 -25.56 29.14 -10.43
CA LYS A 298 -24.91 30.40 -10.85
C LYS A 298 -25.64 31.67 -10.40
N ASP A 299 -26.98 31.61 -10.38
CA ASP A 299 -27.87 32.73 -10.02
C ASP A 299 -28.40 32.60 -8.58
N THR A 300 -27.77 31.75 -7.76
CA THR A 300 -28.24 31.45 -6.41
C THR A 300 -28.17 32.66 -5.49
N ASN A 301 -29.15 32.78 -4.59
CA ASN A 301 -29.10 33.77 -3.51
C ASN A 301 -28.40 33.25 -2.24
N PHE A 302 -28.10 31.95 -2.19
CA PHE A 302 -27.46 31.35 -1.04
C PHE A 302 -25.95 31.62 -1.04
N GLY A 303 -25.48 32.49 -0.14
CA GLY A 303 -24.10 32.96 -0.12
C GLY A 303 -23.02 31.87 -0.04
N VAL A 304 -23.33 30.70 0.54
CA VAL A 304 -22.40 29.56 0.60
C VAL A 304 -22.16 28.93 -0.78
N PHE A 305 -23.17 28.96 -1.67
CA PHE A 305 -23.10 28.39 -3.01
C PHE A 305 -22.66 29.42 -4.08
N LYS A 306 -22.44 30.68 -3.68
CA LYS A 306 -21.72 31.67 -4.50
C LYS A 306 -20.21 31.39 -4.46
N ALA A 307 -19.82 30.25 -5.01
CA ALA A 307 -18.48 29.69 -4.98
C ALA A 307 -18.02 29.29 -6.39
N PRO A 308 -16.70 29.21 -6.65
CA PRO A 308 -16.19 28.82 -7.97
C PRO A 308 -16.50 27.36 -8.33
N TYR A 309 -16.84 26.53 -7.35
CA TYR A 309 -17.35 25.18 -7.55
C TYR A 309 -18.43 24.86 -6.52
N VAL A 310 -19.49 24.20 -6.97
CA VAL A 310 -20.50 23.55 -6.12
C VAL A 310 -20.74 22.14 -6.65
N GLY A 311 -20.56 21.14 -5.80
CA GLY A 311 -20.82 19.74 -6.16
C GLY A 311 -21.71 19.05 -5.12
N ALA A 312 -22.30 17.92 -5.53
CA ALA A 312 -23.16 17.12 -4.68
C ALA A 312 -22.85 15.62 -4.76
N VAL A 313 -23.19 14.90 -3.69
CA VAL A 313 -23.25 13.43 -3.65
C VAL A 313 -24.56 13.01 -2.96
N VAL A 314 -25.22 12.00 -3.52
CA VAL A 314 -26.50 11.48 -3.00
C VAL A 314 -26.23 10.30 -2.08
N MET A 315 -26.84 10.32 -0.90
CA MET A 315 -26.91 9.20 0.04
C MET A 315 -28.30 8.54 -0.07
N PRO A 316 -28.39 7.34 -0.65
CA PRO A 316 -29.64 6.59 -0.73
C PRO A 316 -30.26 6.36 0.65
N GLY A 317 -31.56 6.65 0.80
CA GLY A 317 -32.28 6.47 2.08
C GLY A 317 -31.83 7.42 3.21
N GLY A 318 -30.96 8.39 2.91
CA GLY A 318 -30.35 9.28 3.89
C GLY A 318 -31.30 10.32 4.50
N ALA A 319 -32.50 10.54 3.96
CA ALA A 319 -33.46 11.54 4.46
C ALA A 319 -34.00 11.22 5.86
N SER A 320 -33.92 9.95 6.26
CA SER A 320 -34.37 9.40 7.54
C SER A 320 -33.35 9.60 8.68
N GLN A 321 -32.15 10.09 8.37
CA GLN A 321 -31.09 10.30 9.36
C GLN A 321 -31.53 11.23 10.50
N ALA A 322 -31.23 10.83 11.74
CA ALA A 322 -31.45 11.66 12.91
C ALA A 322 -30.55 12.91 12.86
N ARG A 323 -31.00 14.00 13.50
CA ARG A 323 -30.25 15.27 13.53
C ARG A 323 -28.80 15.10 14.01
N ARG A 324 -28.59 14.26 15.03
CA ARG A 324 -27.26 13.93 15.57
C ARG A 324 -26.33 13.33 14.51
N ALA A 325 -26.84 12.50 13.59
CA ALA A 325 -26.05 11.92 12.51
C ALA A 325 -25.63 13.00 11.49
N LEU A 326 -26.54 13.93 11.16
CA LEU A 326 -26.24 15.06 10.28
C LEU A 326 -25.23 16.04 10.90
N ASP A 327 -25.27 16.24 12.23
CA ASP A 327 -24.27 17.02 12.94
C ASP A 327 -22.90 16.30 12.97
N ALA A 328 -22.88 14.97 13.10
CA ALA A 328 -21.65 14.18 13.00
C ALA A 328 -20.99 14.30 11.61
N TRP A 329 -21.77 14.41 10.52
CA TRP A 329 -21.23 14.71 9.20
C TRP A 329 -20.57 16.10 9.11
N GLN A 330 -21.05 17.09 9.85
CA GLN A 330 -20.39 18.41 9.92
C GLN A 330 -19.02 18.29 10.57
N GLU A 331 -18.93 17.61 11.71
CA GLU A 331 -17.66 17.42 12.42
C GLU A 331 -16.69 16.54 11.62
N TRP A 332 -17.19 15.50 10.95
CA TRP A 332 -16.41 14.66 10.03
C TRP A 332 -15.77 15.48 8.90
N ALA A 333 -16.49 16.47 8.35
CA ALA A 333 -15.98 17.36 7.32
C ALA A 333 -14.95 18.37 7.88
N LYS A 334 -15.19 18.92 9.07
CA LYS A 334 -14.25 19.84 9.74
C LYS A 334 -12.91 19.19 10.08
N GLN A 335 -12.92 17.93 10.50
CA GLN A 335 -11.71 17.13 10.73
C GLN A 335 -10.86 16.98 9.46
N ARG A 336 -11.44 17.22 8.28
CA ARG A 336 -10.76 17.19 6.96
C ARG A 336 -10.51 18.60 6.41
N GLY A 337 -10.53 19.63 7.26
CA GLY A 337 -10.24 21.01 6.89
C GLY A 337 -11.38 21.77 6.22
N ALA A 338 -12.56 21.16 6.03
CA ALA A 338 -13.71 21.84 5.45
C ALA A 338 -14.47 22.69 6.49
N LYS A 339 -15.24 23.68 6.04
CA LYS A 339 -16.09 24.49 6.94
C LYS A 339 -17.34 23.74 7.42
N GLY A 340 -17.75 22.71 6.69
CA GLY A 340 -18.92 21.87 6.94
C GLY A 340 -19.29 21.07 5.69
N LEU A 341 -20.37 20.29 5.79
CA LEU A 341 -20.92 19.51 4.68
C LEU A 341 -22.40 19.83 4.54
N ALA A 342 -22.76 20.72 3.62
CA ALA A 342 -24.13 21.19 3.53
C ALA A 342 -25.05 20.05 3.03
N TYR A 343 -26.34 20.09 3.36
CA TYR A 343 -27.26 19.00 2.97
C TYR A 343 -28.70 19.46 2.74
N VAL A 344 -29.39 18.68 1.92
CA VAL A 344 -30.85 18.69 1.70
C VAL A 344 -31.39 17.28 1.95
N LEU A 345 -32.52 17.18 2.65
CA LEU A 345 -33.24 15.93 2.85
C LEU A 345 -34.42 15.91 1.89
N TYR A 346 -34.45 14.94 0.97
CA TYR A 346 -35.60 14.73 0.09
C TYR A 346 -36.57 13.77 0.77
N LYS A 347 -37.66 14.29 1.32
CA LYS A 347 -38.62 13.52 2.09
C LYS A 347 -39.50 12.65 1.18
N GLU A 348 -40.07 11.59 1.75
CA GLU A 348 -40.93 10.62 1.05
C GLU A 348 -42.17 11.26 0.41
N ASP A 349 -42.66 12.36 0.99
CA ASP A 349 -43.80 13.14 0.47
C ASP A 349 -43.43 14.14 -0.63
N GLY A 350 -42.15 14.18 -1.03
CA GLY A 350 -41.63 15.10 -2.03
C GLY A 350 -41.05 16.40 -1.46
N GLU A 351 -41.14 16.65 -0.15
CA GLU A 351 -40.63 17.89 0.45
C GLU A 351 -39.10 17.92 0.51
N LEU A 352 -38.48 19.03 0.06
CA LEU A 352 -37.06 19.30 0.33
C LEU A 352 -36.89 20.01 1.68
N ALA A 353 -36.33 19.31 2.66
CA ALA A 353 -36.05 19.83 4.00
C ALA A 353 -34.55 20.06 4.23
N GLY A 354 -34.21 20.72 5.35
CA GLY A 354 -32.81 20.96 5.76
C GLY A 354 -32.38 22.43 5.65
N PRO A 355 -31.17 22.76 6.14
CA PRO A 355 -30.69 24.12 6.22
C PRO A 355 -30.43 24.75 4.84
N VAL A 356 -29.97 23.96 3.86
CA VAL A 356 -29.76 24.44 2.48
C VAL A 356 -31.09 24.76 1.81
N ALA A 357 -32.05 23.83 1.90
CA ALA A 357 -33.36 23.97 1.23
C ALA A 357 -34.01 25.32 1.52
N LYS A 358 -34.00 25.78 2.79
CA LYS A 358 -34.59 27.07 3.23
C LYS A 358 -34.04 28.30 2.50
N ASN A 359 -32.88 28.20 1.87
CA ASN A 359 -32.21 29.30 1.18
C ASN A 359 -32.27 29.18 -0.36
N LEU A 360 -32.85 28.09 -0.88
CA LEU A 360 -33.03 27.88 -2.31
C LEU A 360 -34.26 28.63 -2.82
N THR A 361 -34.15 29.17 -4.03
CA THR A 361 -35.26 29.69 -4.83
C THR A 361 -36.23 28.56 -5.21
N GLU A 362 -37.45 28.91 -5.61
CA GLU A 362 -38.45 27.94 -6.06
C GLU A 362 -37.97 27.12 -7.26
N GLN A 363 -37.27 27.77 -8.22
CA GLN A 363 -36.70 27.10 -9.39
C GLN A 363 -35.58 26.11 -9.02
N GLU A 364 -34.63 26.52 -8.17
CA GLU A 364 -33.57 25.62 -7.69
C GLU A 364 -34.17 24.45 -6.91
N ARG A 365 -35.19 24.70 -6.10
CA ARG A 365 -35.85 23.67 -5.29
C ARG A 365 -36.60 22.67 -6.16
N ALA A 366 -37.26 23.12 -7.23
CA ALA A 366 -37.98 22.23 -8.15
C ALA A 366 -37.03 21.37 -9.01
N GLY A 367 -35.87 21.91 -9.41
CA GLY A 367 -34.93 21.21 -10.31
C GLY A 367 -33.85 20.37 -9.60
N LEU A 368 -33.64 20.55 -8.29
CA LEU A 368 -32.49 19.96 -7.59
C LEU A 368 -32.49 18.43 -7.61
N ALA A 369 -33.62 17.79 -7.31
CA ALA A 369 -33.70 16.33 -7.23
C ALA A 369 -33.37 15.68 -8.58
N ASP A 370 -33.91 16.22 -9.67
CA ASP A 370 -33.64 15.76 -11.02
C ASP A 370 -32.18 15.99 -11.42
N ALA A 371 -31.60 17.15 -11.05
CA ALA A 371 -30.22 17.49 -11.37
C ALA A 371 -29.20 16.51 -10.79
N VAL A 372 -29.47 15.97 -9.58
CA VAL A 372 -28.58 15.01 -8.90
C VAL A 372 -29.06 13.57 -8.98
N GLY A 373 -30.20 13.31 -9.64
CA GLY A 373 -30.82 11.99 -9.71
C GLY A 373 -31.30 11.43 -8.36
N ALA A 374 -31.64 12.28 -7.40
CA ALA A 374 -32.13 11.87 -6.09
C ALA A 374 -33.59 11.41 -6.13
N LYS A 375 -33.92 10.44 -5.27
CA LYS A 375 -35.29 9.92 -5.10
C LYS A 375 -35.85 10.34 -3.74
N PRO A 376 -37.19 10.38 -3.58
CA PRO A 376 -37.80 10.53 -2.26
C PRO A 376 -37.19 9.52 -1.28
N GLY A 377 -36.81 9.99 -0.09
CA GLY A 377 -36.07 9.22 0.90
C GLY A 377 -34.57 9.50 0.95
N ASP A 378 -33.98 10.21 -0.01
CA ASP A 378 -32.53 10.43 -0.09
C ASP A 378 -32.03 11.68 0.64
N CYS A 379 -30.74 11.68 1.01
CA CYS A 379 -30.04 12.88 1.48
C CYS A 379 -29.03 13.33 0.43
N ILE A 380 -29.08 14.60 0.04
CA ILE A 380 -28.14 15.20 -0.91
C ILE A 380 -27.13 16.00 -0.09
N PHE A 381 -25.86 15.61 -0.12
CA PHE A 381 -24.76 16.35 0.51
C PHE A 381 -24.08 17.25 -0.53
N PHE A 382 -23.54 18.39 -0.07
CA PHE A 382 -22.90 19.39 -0.91
C PHE A 382 -21.56 19.85 -0.32
N ALA A 383 -20.61 20.12 -1.21
CA ALA A 383 -19.42 20.89 -0.92
C ALA A 383 -19.33 22.06 -1.91
N ALA A 384 -18.96 23.23 -1.41
CA ALA A 384 -18.81 24.45 -2.19
C ALA A 384 -17.56 25.20 -1.75
N GLY A 385 -16.79 25.71 -2.72
CA GLY A 385 -15.52 26.39 -2.46
C GLY A 385 -14.52 26.18 -3.58
N GLU A 386 -13.24 26.06 -3.21
CA GLU A 386 -12.16 25.67 -4.12
C GLU A 386 -12.46 24.26 -4.69
N LYS A 387 -12.21 24.08 -5.99
CA LYS A 387 -12.66 22.92 -6.78
C LYS A 387 -12.02 21.62 -6.32
N GLY A 388 -10.70 21.60 -6.13
CA GLY A 388 -9.95 20.44 -5.68
C GLY A 388 -10.41 19.98 -4.31
N ALA A 389 -10.35 20.87 -3.31
CA ALA A 389 -10.75 20.59 -1.94
C ALA A 389 -12.22 20.14 -1.82
N SER A 390 -13.12 20.76 -2.58
CA SER A 390 -14.55 20.38 -2.57
C SER A 390 -14.79 19.00 -3.19
N ARG A 391 -14.11 18.67 -4.28
CA ARG A 391 -14.15 17.33 -4.89
C ARG A 391 -13.59 16.28 -3.95
N SER A 392 -12.42 16.52 -3.34
CA SER A 392 -11.82 15.58 -2.38
C SER A 392 -12.72 15.33 -1.17
N LEU A 393 -13.39 16.37 -0.65
CA LEU A 393 -14.35 16.22 0.45
C LEU A 393 -15.56 15.36 0.04
N LEU A 394 -16.12 15.62 -1.14
CA LEU A 394 -17.27 14.85 -1.66
C LEU A 394 -16.89 13.41 -2.00
N GLY A 395 -15.70 13.17 -2.55
CA GLY A 395 -15.18 11.83 -2.82
C GLY A 395 -14.99 11.02 -1.53
N ALA A 396 -14.45 11.65 -0.49
CA ALA A 396 -14.38 11.02 0.84
C ALA A 396 -15.78 10.76 1.43
N ALA A 397 -16.74 11.68 1.24
CA ALA A 397 -18.11 11.51 1.72
C ALA A 397 -18.81 10.37 0.96
N ARG A 398 -18.58 10.25 -0.35
CA ARG A 398 -19.07 9.14 -1.19
C ARG A 398 -18.65 7.78 -0.65
N VAL A 399 -17.37 7.60 -0.32
CA VAL A 399 -16.85 6.34 0.23
C VAL A 399 -17.45 6.04 1.60
N GLU A 400 -17.51 7.04 2.48
CA GLU A 400 -18.16 6.89 3.80
C GLU A 400 -19.65 6.53 3.67
N ILE A 401 -20.37 7.12 2.71
CA ILE A 401 -21.75 6.75 2.39
C ILE A 401 -21.81 5.29 1.95
N GLY A 402 -20.92 4.86 1.05
CA GLY A 402 -20.85 3.48 0.58
C GLY A 402 -20.73 2.47 1.72
N HIS A 403 -19.84 2.73 2.69
CA HIS A 403 -19.71 1.91 3.90
C HIS A 403 -20.97 1.92 4.77
N ARG A 404 -21.56 3.11 5.04
CA ARG A 404 -22.75 3.23 5.91
C ARG A 404 -24.01 2.63 5.33
N THR A 405 -24.11 2.57 4.00
CA THR A 405 -25.28 2.05 3.28
C THR A 405 -25.12 0.61 2.82
N GLY A 406 -23.95 0.00 3.06
CA GLY A 406 -23.66 -1.38 2.63
C GLY A 406 -23.62 -1.55 1.12
N LEU A 407 -23.31 -0.48 0.37
CA LEU A 407 -23.21 -0.52 -1.10
C LEU A 407 -21.90 -1.16 -1.60
N ILE A 408 -20.95 -1.38 -0.70
CA ILE A 408 -19.65 -1.97 -1.02
C ILE A 408 -19.71 -3.46 -0.66
N ASP A 409 -19.73 -4.33 -1.67
CA ASP A 409 -19.52 -5.76 -1.44
C ASP A 409 -18.04 -6.02 -1.12
N PRO A 410 -17.69 -6.62 0.04
CA PRO A 410 -16.31 -6.92 0.39
C PRO A 410 -15.66 -7.97 -0.53
N ASN A 411 -16.45 -8.75 -1.29
CA ASN A 411 -15.94 -9.77 -2.20
C ASN A 411 -15.75 -9.27 -3.65
N ASP A 412 -16.23 -8.07 -3.95
CA ASP A 412 -16.11 -7.48 -5.28
C ASP A 412 -14.70 -6.93 -5.54
N TRP A 413 -14.25 -7.06 -6.80
CA TRP A 413 -12.98 -6.56 -7.28
C TRP A 413 -13.20 -5.62 -8.46
N ALA A 414 -12.79 -4.36 -8.29
CA ALA A 414 -12.88 -3.34 -9.30
C ALA A 414 -11.51 -2.72 -9.57
N PHE A 415 -11.10 -2.78 -10.83
CA PHE A 415 -9.81 -2.26 -11.30
C PHE A 415 -10.00 -1.12 -12.29
N VAL A 416 -9.11 -0.14 -12.24
CA VAL A 416 -9.05 0.94 -13.23
C VAL A 416 -7.63 1.49 -13.35
N TRP A 417 -7.21 1.75 -14.58
CA TRP A 417 -6.06 2.58 -14.87
C TRP A 417 -6.46 4.04 -14.90
N ILE A 418 -5.77 4.86 -14.13
CA ILE A 418 -5.90 6.31 -14.13
C ILE A 418 -4.76 6.85 -14.99
N VAL A 419 -5.10 7.56 -16.05
CA VAL A 419 -4.15 8.05 -17.06
C VAL A 419 -4.31 9.55 -17.24
N ASP A 420 -3.42 10.18 -17.99
CA ASP A 420 -3.52 11.60 -18.34
C ASP A 420 -3.48 12.52 -17.11
N ALA A 421 -2.64 12.17 -16.14
CA ALA A 421 -2.44 12.99 -14.95
C ALA A 421 -1.77 14.33 -15.32
N PRO A 422 -2.13 15.43 -14.64
CA PRO A 422 -1.38 16.68 -14.72
C PRO A 422 0.11 16.43 -14.44
N MET A 423 0.98 17.10 -15.18
CA MET A 423 2.43 16.97 -14.99
C MET A 423 2.90 17.65 -13.70
N PHE A 424 2.26 18.77 -13.34
CA PHE A 424 2.60 19.58 -12.20
C PHE A 424 1.39 19.91 -11.33
N GLU A 425 1.64 20.16 -10.06
CA GLU A 425 0.70 20.78 -9.13
C GLU A 425 1.35 21.96 -8.41
N PRO A 426 0.56 22.93 -7.89
CA PRO A 426 1.11 24.03 -7.11
C PRO A 426 1.84 23.50 -5.86
N ALA A 427 3.07 23.96 -5.63
CA ALA A 427 3.89 23.50 -4.49
C ALA A 427 3.19 23.73 -3.12
N ALA A 428 2.39 24.79 -3.00
CA ALA A 428 1.60 25.05 -1.79
C ALA A 428 0.49 24.01 -1.56
N ALA A 429 -0.07 23.42 -2.63
CA ALA A 429 -1.06 22.36 -2.53
C ALA A 429 -0.42 21.05 -2.07
N ALA A 430 0.72 20.66 -2.67
CA ALA A 430 1.51 19.49 -2.26
C ALA A 430 1.97 19.57 -0.79
N VAL A 431 2.43 20.74 -0.33
CA VAL A 431 2.80 20.91 1.08
C VAL A 431 1.59 20.78 2.00
N ALA A 432 0.40 21.24 1.56
CA ALA A 432 -0.83 21.10 2.33
C ALA A 432 -1.34 19.65 2.41
N SER A 433 -1.05 18.80 1.42
CA SER A 433 -1.33 17.35 1.45
C SER A 433 -0.33 16.55 2.29
N GLY A 434 0.79 17.18 2.68
CA GLY A 434 1.84 16.59 3.51
C GLY A 434 3.03 16.05 2.72
N ASP A 435 3.14 16.40 1.44
CA ASP A 435 4.25 16.01 0.57
C ASP A 435 5.40 17.02 0.64
N VAL A 436 6.62 16.59 0.31
CA VAL A 436 7.78 17.48 0.24
C VAL A 436 7.88 18.03 -1.17
N ALA A 437 7.58 19.32 -1.34
CA ALA A 437 7.81 20.00 -2.61
C ALA A 437 9.28 19.89 -3.02
N VAL A 438 9.52 19.35 -4.21
CA VAL A 438 10.86 19.24 -4.78
C VAL A 438 11.24 20.58 -5.39
N GLY A 439 12.25 21.24 -4.82
CA GLY A 439 12.72 22.56 -5.25
C GLY A 439 12.00 23.72 -4.57
N ALA A 440 12.36 24.95 -4.94
CA ALA A 440 11.81 26.18 -4.36
C ALA A 440 10.77 26.86 -5.26
N GLY A 441 10.37 26.21 -6.36
CA GLY A 441 9.44 26.74 -7.36
C GLY A 441 7.99 26.81 -6.89
N GLN A 442 7.16 27.48 -7.70
CA GLN A 442 5.70 27.53 -7.48
C GLN A 442 4.99 26.23 -7.85
N TRP A 443 5.66 25.38 -8.64
CA TRP A 443 5.16 24.11 -9.14
C TRP A 443 6.04 22.97 -8.65
N THR A 444 5.43 21.82 -8.38
CA THR A 444 6.12 20.56 -8.11
C THR A 444 5.50 19.45 -8.95
N ALA A 445 6.19 18.32 -9.11
CA ALA A 445 5.72 17.24 -9.96
C ALA A 445 4.64 16.40 -9.25
N VAL A 446 3.59 16.00 -9.97
CA VAL A 446 2.52 15.14 -9.41
C VAL A 446 3.01 13.73 -9.11
N HIS A 447 3.79 13.13 -10.02
CA HIS A 447 4.39 11.81 -9.81
C HIS A 447 5.85 11.91 -9.37
N HIS A 448 6.71 12.42 -10.26
CA HIS A 448 8.11 12.76 -9.97
C HIS A 448 8.71 13.57 -11.12
N ALA A 449 9.84 14.22 -10.87
CA ALA A 449 10.51 15.14 -11.80
C ALA A 449 11.00 14.53 -13.13
N PHE A 450 11.07 13.20 -13.24
CA PHE A 450 11.55 12.47 -14.43
C PHE A 450 10.45 12.07 -15.42
N THR A 451 9.20 12.45 -15.15
CA THR A 451 8.03 12.07 -15.94
C THR A 451 8.00 12.85 -17.26
N SER A 452 7.78 12.18 -18.39
CA SER A 452 7.64 12.87 -19.68
C SER A 452 6.30 13.63 -19.77
N PRO A 453 6.29 14.87 -20.27
CA PRO A 453 5.07 15.48 -20.78
C PRO A 453 4.54 14.63 -21.96
N LYS A 454 3.25 14.73 -22.27
CA LYS A 454 2.76 14.23 -23.56
C LYS A 454 3.33 15.09 -24.71
N PRO A 455 3.43 14.55 -25.94
CA PRO A 455 4.11 15.23 -27.05
C PRO A 455 3.48 16.58 -27.38
N GLU A 456 2.16 16.71 -27.25
CA GLU A 456 1.43 17.96 -27.46
C GLU A 456 1.78 19.07 -26.45
N PHE A 457 2.35 18.73 -25.29
CA PHE A 457 2.77 19.69 -24.25
C PHE A 457 4.29 19.92 -24.19
N MET A 458 5.08 19.22 -25.01
CA MET A 458 6.56 19.27 -24.98
C MET A 458 7.13 20.70 -25.11
N GLU A 459 6.46 21.54 -25.89
CA GLU A 459 6.87 22.93 -26.16
C GLU A 459 6.24 23.97 -25.21
N THR A 460 5.28 23.55 -24.39
CA THR A 460 4.43 24.45 -23.59
C THR A 460 4.40 24.14 -22.10
N PHE A 461 4.86 22.97 -21.64
CA PHE A 461 4.74 22.58 -20.23
C PHE A 461 5.40 23.54 -19.23
N ASP A 462 6.42 24.28 -19.66
CA ASP A 462 7.13 25.28 -18.85
C ASP A 462 6.57 26.71 -19.01
N LYS A 463 5.66 26.92 -19.97
CA LYS A 463 4.95 28.19 -20.22
C LYS A 463 3.54 28.18 -19.64
N ASP A 464 2.87 27.04 -19.72
CA ASP A 464 1.53 26.77 -19.20
C ASP A 464 1.53 25.43 -18.42
N PRO A 465 2.19 25.40 -17.24
CA PRO A 465 2.34 24.18 -16.45
C PRO A 465 1.02 23.61 -15.92
N GLU A 466 -0.02 24.44 -15.79
CA GLU A 466 -1.32 24.04 -15.26
C GLU A 466 -2.07 23.12 -16.24
N SER A 467 -1.93 23.33 -17.54
CA SER A 467 -2.60 22.53 -18.57
C SER A 467 -1.79 21.30 -19.00
N ALA A 468 -0.50 21.24 -18.65
CA ALA A 468 0.41 20.19 -19.09
C ALA A 468 0.01 18.82 -18.54
N LEU A 469 -0.21 17.86 -19.44
CA LEU A 469 -0.46 16.46 -19.07
C LEU A 469 0.78 15.61 -19.28
N SER A 470 0.85 14.52 -18.52
CA SER A 470 1.95 13.57 -18.53
C SER A 470 1.55 12.20 -19.07
N TYR A 471 2.56 11.43 -19.51
CA TYR A 471 2.42 9.99 -19.73
C TYR A 471 2.59 9.21 -18.42
N ALA A 472 1.85 9.61 -17.40
CA ALA A 472 1.79 8.89 -16.14
C ALA A 472 0.50 8.07 -16.05
N TYR A 473 0.61 6.95 -15.33
CA TYR A 473 -0.46 5.97 -15.20
C TYR A 473 -0.39 5.27 -13.86
N ASP A 474 -1.55 5.17 -13.20
CA ASP A 474 -1.71 4.45 -11.95
C ASP A 474 -2.74 3.33 -12.11
N ILE A 475 -2.46 2.16 -11.55
CA ILE A 475 -3.42 1.07 -11.44
C ILE A 475 -4.03 1.08 -10.05
N VAL A 476 -5.36 1.15 -10.02
CA VAL A 476 -6.17 1.23 -8.81
C VAL A 476 -7.00 -0.04 -8.68
N CYS A 477 -7.05 -0.58 -7.48
CA CYS A 477 -7.89 -1.71 -7.10
C CYS A 477 -8.72 -1.35 -5.86
N ASN A 478 -10.06 -1.40 -5.96
CA ASN A 478 -10.96 -1.17 -4.82
C ASN A 478 -10.66 0.15 -4.07
N GLY A 479 -10.37 1.22 -4.79
CA GLY A 479 -10.01 2.53 -4.21
C GLY A 479 -8.59 2.64 -3.65
N ASN A 480 -7.75 1.62 -3.87
CA ASN A 480 -6.36 1.59 -3.46
C ASN A 480 -5.46 1.70 -4.69
N GLU A 481 -4.58 2.69 -4.73
CA GLU A 481 -3.47 2.73 -5.70
C GLU A 481 -2.51 1.57 -5.40
N ILE A 482 -2.42 0.59 -6.31
CA ILE A 482 -1.58 -0.60 -6.13
C ILE A 482 -0.28 -0.53 -6.93
N GLY A 483 -0.18 0.39 -7.87
CA GLY A 483 1.04 0.69 -8.61
C GLY A 483 0.91 1.95 -9.45
N GLY A 484 2.04 2.55 -9.76
CA GLY A 484 2.13 3.81 -10.49
C GLY A 484 3.42 3.90 -11.29
N GLY A 485 3.37 4.61 -12.41
CA GLY A 485 4.46 4.64 -13.37
C GLY A 485 4.33 5.77 -14.38
N SER A 486 5.35 5.92 -15.20
CA SER A 486 5.32 6.86 -16.31
C SER A 486 6.31 6.50 -17.41
N ILE A 487 6.10 7.07 -18.59
CA ILE A 487 7.18 7.25 -19.56
C ILE A 487 8.14 8.34 -19.05
N ARG A 488 9.44 8.15 -19.27
CA ARG A 488 10.49 9.01 -18.74
C ARG A 488 10.98 10.03 -19.75
N ILE A 489 11.46 11.14 -19.23
CA ILE A 489 12.29 12.06 -19.99
C ILE A 489 13.64 11.39 -20.23
N HIS A 490 14.05 11.30 -21.49
CA HIS A 490 15.37 10.78 -21.88
C HIS A 490 16.26 11.87 -22.51
N GLU A 491 15.69 13.06 -22.76
CA GLU A 491 16.38 14.21 -23.34
C GLU A 491 16.84 15.19 -22.25
N ARG A 492 18.15 15.48 -22.21
CA ARG A 492 18.74 16.36 -21.18
C ARG A 492 18.10 17.75 -21.14
N GLU A 493 17.85 18.36 -22.30
CA GLU A 493 17.30 19.72 -22.39
C GLU A 493 15.88 19.80 -21.80
N VAL A 494 15.08 18.77 -22.05
CA VAL A 494 13.72 18.66 -21.49
C VAL A 494 13.79 18.49 -19.97
N GLN A 495 14.70 17.64 -19.47
CA GLN A 495 14.86 17.42 -18.03
C GLN A 495 15.33 18.68 -17.30
N GLU A 496 16.25 19.46 -17.90
CA GLU A 496 16.72 20.73 -17.35
C GLU A 496 15.59 21.77 -17.29
N ARG A 497 14.70 21.84 -18.29
CA ARG A 497 13.51 22.71 -18.28
C ARG A 497 12.54 22.36 -17.14
N VAL A 498 12.32 21.06 -16.89
CA VAL A 498 11.49 20.60 -15.76
C VAL A 498 12.11 21.01 -14.42
N PHE A 499 13.41 20.81 -14.24
CA PHE A 499 14.10 21.25 -13.02
C PHE A 499 14.02 22.76 -12.80
N GLN A 500 14.19 23.55 -13.86
CA GLN A 500 14.09 25.00 -13.78
C GLN A 500 12.69 25.46 -13.35
N LEU A 501 11.63 24.86 -13.89
CA LEU A 501 10.24 25.15 -13.51
C LEU A 501 9.98 24.84 -12.03
N MET A 502 10.57 23.76 -11.51
CA MET A 502 10.51 23.37 -10.10
C MET A 502 11.41 24.24 -9.20
N GLY A 503 12.12 25.21 -9.76
CA GLY A 503 13.00 26.12 -9.01
C GLY A 503 14.31 25.48 -8.56
N LEU A 504 14.79 24.45 -9.26
CA LEU A 504 16.14 23.93 -9.12
C LEU A 504 17.03 24.67 -10.13
N ASP A 505 17.99 25.44 -9.63
CA ASP A 505 18.98 26.07 -10.50
C ASP A 505 19.96 25.03 -11.07
N LYS A 506 20.82 25.48 -12.00
CA LYS A 506 21.76 24.60 -12.68
C LYS A 506 22.79 23.98 -11.71
N GLU A 507 23.25 24.72 -10.70
CA GLU A 507 24.24 24.22 -9.74
C GLU A 507 23.60 23.16 -8.83
N ASP A 508 22.37 23.39 -8.39
CA ASP A 508 21.57 22.45 -7.60
C ASP A 508 21.21 21.20 -8.40
N ALA A 509 20.79 21.35 -9.65
CA ALA A 509 20.46 20.24 -10.55
C ALA A 509 21.70 19.39 -10.86
N GLU A 510 22.84 20.01 -11.15
CA GLU A 510 24.11 19.29 -11.37
C GLU A 510 24.59 18.62 -10.09
N THR A 511 24.47 19.30 -8.95
CA THR A 511 24.82 18.72 -7.65
C THR A 511 23.96 17.52 -7.34
N LYS A 512 22.63 17.60 -7.47
CA LYS A 512 21.72 16.51 -7.06
C LYS A 512 21.63 15.41 -8.11
N PHE A 513 21.52 15.79 -9.39
CA PHE A 513 21.17 14.88 -10.49
C PHE A 513 22.19 14.87 -11.63
N GLY A 514 23.36 15.50 -11.48
CA GLY A 514 24.37 15.59 -12.54
C GLY A 514 24.79 14.24 -13.12
N PHE A 515 24.85 13.19 -12.29
CA PHE A 515 25.17 11.84 -12.77
C PHE A 515 24.10 11.24 -13.70
N LEU A 516 22.81 11.56 -13.48
CA LEU A 516 21.73 11.18 -14.38
C LEU A 516 21.79 11.99 -15.68
N LEU A 517 21.93 13.31 -15.55
CA LEU A 517 22.03 14.25 -16.69
C LEU A 517 23.28 14.00 -17.55
N GLU A 518 24.35 13.46 -16.97
CA GLU A 518 25.54 13.02 -17.67
C GLU A 518 25.26 11.72 -18.42
N GLY A 519 24.58 10.76 -17.79
CA GLY A 519 24.14 9.53 -18.45
C GLY A 519 23.31 9.78 -19.72
N PHE A 520 22.40 10.77 -19.69
CA PHE A 520 21.56 11.11 -20.85
C PHE A 520 22.34 11.62 -22.07
N LYS A 521 23.56 12.14 -21.90
CA LYS A 521 24.41 12.57 -23.03
C LYS A 521 24.90 11.43 -23.90
N PHE A 522 24.92 10.21 -23.37
CA PHE A 522 25.52 9.04 -24.03
C PHE A 522 24.50 8.15 -24.73
N GLY A 523 23.39 8.74 -25.20
CA GLY A 523 22.36 8.04 -25.96
C GLY A 523 21.37 7.29 -25.09
N ALA A 524 20.74 7.98 -24.14
CA ALA A 524 19.63 7.39 -23.37
C ALA A 524 18.45 7.03 -24.31
N PRO A 525 17.96 5.78 -24.28
CA PRO A 525 16.82 5.38 -25.10
C PRO A 525 15.52 5.98 -24.54
N PRO A 526 14.44 6.09 -25.35
CA PRO A 526 13.09 6.22 -24.82
C PRO A 526 12.83 5.05 -23.86
N HIS A 527 12.32 5.34 -22.66
CA HIS A 527 12.07 4.32 -21.65
C HIS A 527 10.90 4.71 -20.76
N GLY A 528 10.31 3.70 -20.12
CA GLY A 528 9.19 3.86 -19.22
C GLY A 528 9.12 2.69 -18.25
N GLY A 529 8.36 2.86 -17.18
CA GLY A 529 8.24 1.80 -16.18
C GLY A 529 7.11 2.02 -15.21
N ILE A 530 7.03 1.12 -14.25
CA ILE A 530 6.00 1.07 -13.22
C ILE A 530 6.57 0.45 -11.95
N ALA A 531 6.07 0.89 -10.80
CA ALA A 531 6.33 0.25 -9.53
C ALA A 531 5.01 -0.13 -8.85
N PHE A 532 4.90 -1.37 -8.38
CA PHE A 532 3.77 -1.82 -7.57
C PHE A 532 4.09 -1.70 -6.09
N GLY A 533 3.17 -1.13 -5.31
CA GLY A 533 3.19 -1.15 -3.85
C GLY A 533 2.96 -2.56 -3.33
N TRP A 534 4.04 -3.35 -3.23
CA TRP A 534 3.95 -4.80 -3.11
C TRP A 534 3.28 -5.25 -1.80
N ASP A 535 3.54 -4.54 -0.71
CA ASP A 535 2.88 -4.80 0.57
C ASP A 535 1.35 -4.60 0.47
N ARG A 536 0.91 -3.58 -0.27
CA ARG A 536 -0.52 -3.28 -0.47
C ARG A 536 -1.19 -4.30 -1.38
N VAL A 537 -0.53 -4.68 -2.49
CA VAL A 537 -1.00 -5.76 -3.37
C VAL A 537 -1.25 -7.04 -2.58
N VAL A 538 -0.27 -7.46 -1.77
CA VAL A 538 -0.39 -8.70 -0.98
C VAL A 538 -1.41 -8.57 0.13
N ALA A 539 -1.56 -7.40 0.75
CA ALA A 539 -2.61 -7.17 1.76
C ALA A 539 -4.02 -7.31 1.16
N LEU A 540 -4.24 -6.78 -0.05
CA LEU A 540 -5.49 -6.96 -0.78
C LEU A 540 -5.73 -8.45 -1.10
N LEU A 541 -4.74 -9.15 -1.68
CA LEU A 541 -4.85 -10.58 -1.96
C LEU A 541 -5.15 -11.41 -0.70
N ALA A 542 -4.55 -11.05 0.44
CA ALA A 542 -4.76 -11.73 1.71
C ALA A 542 -6.11 -11.38 2.39
N GLY A 543 -6.83 -10.37 1.89
CA GLY A 543 -8.07 -9.87 2.48
C GLY A 543 -7.85 -9.23 3.86
N VAL A 544 -6.74 -8.52 4.06
CA VAL A 544 -6.40 -7.87 5.35
C VAL A 544 -6.34 -6.35 5.20
N GLU A 545 -6.80 -5.64 6.23
CA GLU A 545 -6.86 -4.17 6.22
C GLU A 545 -5.48 -3.51 6.39
N SER A 546 -4.56 -4.15 7.12
CA SER A 546 -3.23 -3.59 7.39
C SER A 546 -2.14 -4.33 6.65
N ILE A 547 -1.24 -3.58 6.01
CA ILE A 547 -0.02 -4.12 5.41
C ILE A 547 0.91 -4.81 6.44
N ARG A 548 0.75 -4.53 7.74
CA ARG A 548 1.50 -5.20 8.82
C ARG A 548 1.23 -6.71 8.87
N ASP A 549 0.05 -7.14 8.43
CA ASP A 549 -0.32 -8.56 8.43
C ASP A 549 0.30 -9.36 7.28
N VAL A 550 0.97 -8.69 6.34
CA VAL A 550 1.72 -9.32 5.24
C VAL A 550 3.23 -9.03 5.29
N ILE A 551 3.70 -8.36 6.34
CA ILE A 551 5.12 -8.10 6.61
C ILE A 551 5.55 -8.99 7.77
N ALA A 552 6.71 -9.65 7.67
CA ALA A 552 7.15 -10.59 8.70
C ALA A 552 7.36 -9.90 10.07
N PHE A 553 8.08 -8.78 10.08
CA PHE A 553 8.42 -8.00 11.28
C PHE A 553 8.15 -6.50 11.04
N PRO A 554 6.87 -6.07 11.08
CA PRO A 554 6.50 -4.68 10.80
C PRO A 554 6.80 -3.76 11.98
N LYS A 555 6.82 -2.45 11.71
CA LYS A 555 6.85 -1.39 12.73
C LYS A 555 5.43 -0.95 13.10
N THR A 556 5.25 -0.43 14.31
CA THR A 556 4.02 0.26 14.74
C THR A 556 3.86 1.61 14.04
N GLY A 557 2.70 2.25 14.22
CA GLY A 557 2.37 3.54 13.61
C GLY A 557 3.19 4.74 14.09
N ASN A 558 4.30 4.53 14.79
CA ASN A 558 5.28 5.55 15.17
C ASN A 558 6.71 5.14 14.76
N GLY A 559 6.85 4.12 13.89
CA GLY A 559 8.14 3.59 13.43
C GLY A 559 8.85 2.70 14.45
N PHE A 560 8.24 2.41 15.60
CA PHE A 560 8.82 1.56 16.64
C PHE A 560 8.64 0.06 16.34
N ASP A 561 9.60 -0.75 16.77
CA ASP A 561 9.55 -2.21 16.73
C ASP A 561 9.38 -2.77 18.15
N PRO A 562 8.17 -3.22 18.54
CA PRO A 562 7.94 -3.83 19.85
C PRO A 562 8.73 -5.12 20.11
N LEU A 563 9.17 -5.83 19.06
CA LEU A 563 9.91 -7.08 19.20
C LEU A 563 11.35 -6.83 19.63
N THR A 564 12.04 -5.89 18.97
CA THR A 564 13.46 -5.60 19.21
C THR A 564 13.69 -4.36 20.07
N ALA A 565 12.62 -3.62 20.38
CA ALA A 565 12.65 -2.31 21.03
C ALA A 565 13.45 -1.25 20.24
N ALA A 566 13.39 -1.30 18.90
CA ALA A 566 14.04 -0.33 18.01
C ALA A 566 13.08 0.83 17.65
N PRO A 567 13.57 2.06 17.41
CA PRO A 567 14.96 2.49 17.56
C PRO A 567 15.38 2.60 19.03
N ALA A 568 16.68 2.45 19.30
CA ALA A 568 17.27 2.55 20.64
C ALA A 568 18.53 3.44 20.63
N PRO A 569 18.92 4.03 21.77
CA PRO A 569 20.15 4.80 21.87
C PRO A 569 21.38 3.95 21.53
N ILE A 570 22.30 4.51 20.74
CA ILE A 570 23.63 3.93 20.52
C ILE A 570 24.61 4.32 21.62
N THR A 571 25.72 3.59 21.73
CA THR A 571 26.78 3.94 22.69
C THR A 571 27.51 5.22 22.28
N ALA A 572 28.09 5.92 23.26
CA ALA A 572 28.92 7.10 23.00
C ALA A 572 30.12 6.81 22.08
N GLN A 573 30.68 5.60 22.18
CA GLN A 573 31.76 5.15 21.30
C GLN A 573 31.30 5.05 19.84
N GLN A 574 30.18 4.37 19.57
CA GLN A 574 29.61 4.28 18.22
C GLN A 574 29.28 5.66 17.65
N ARG A 575 28.70 6.56 18.45
CA ARG A 575 28.38 7.93 18.03
C ARG A 575 29.63 8.72 17.60
N LYS A 576 30.72 8.60 18.38
CA LYS A 576 32.02 9.22 18.07
C LYS A 576 32.63 8.64 16.79
N GLU A 577 32.65 7.31 16.66
CA GLU A 577 33.21 6.63 15.49
C GLU A 577 32.41 6.95 14.22
N ALA A 578 31.08 7.02 14.30
CA ALA A 578 30.22 7.38 13.18
C ALA A 578 30.41 8.83 12.69
N GLY A 579 31.08 9.69 13.48
CA GLY A 579 31.33 11.08 13.09
C GLY A 579 30.08 11.96 13.10
N VAL A 580 29.04 11.59 13.87
CA VAL A 580 27.77 12.34 13.94
C VAL A 580 27.99 13.78 14.43
N ASP A 581 28.92 13.97 15.37
CA ASP A 581 29.30 15.29 15.91
C ASP A 581 30.49 15.93 15.18
N PHE A 582 30.79 15.49 13.95
CA PHE A 582 31.89 16.05 13.19
C PHE A 582 31.71 17.56 13.01
N LYS A 583 32.75 18.32 13.38
CA LYS A 583 32.80 19.77 13.20
C LYS A 583 33.63 20.05 11.95
N PRO A 584 33.03 20.63 10.88
CA PRO A 584 33.79 20.97 9.68
C PRO A 584 34.84 22.04 10.00
N GLU A 585 36.03 21.92 9.42
CA GLU A 585 37.03 22.98 9.47
C GLU A 585 36.52 24.21 8.70
N ALA A 586 36.72 25.40 9.25
CA ALA A 586 36.34 26.63 8.57
C ALA A 586 37.12 26.76 7.25
N LYS A 587 36.41 26.81 6.11
CA LYS A 587 37.05 27.07 4.81
C LYS A 587 37.84 28.39 4.90
N PRO A 588 39.12 28.43 4.51
CA PRO A 588 39.85 29.69 4.44
C PRO A 588 39.15 30.61 3.42
N VAL A 589 38.79 31.81 3.86
CA VAL A 589 38.19 32.84 3.01
C VAL A 589 39.17 33.14 1.87
N SER A 590 38.79 32.81 0.63
CA SER A 590 39.55 33.19 -0.55
C SER A 590 39.62 34.72 -0.59
N LYS A 591 40.84 35.28 -0.48
CA LYS A 591 41.05 36.72 -0.68
C LYS A 591 40.51 37.11 -2.05
N PRO A 592 39.76 38.23 -2.18
CA PRO A 592 39.33 38.71 -3.48
C PRO A 592 40.56 38.94 -4.36
N ALA A 593 40.52 38.40 -5.58
CA ALA A 593 41.56 38.61 -6.58
C ALA A 593 41.70 40.11 -6.83
N THR A 594 42.89 40.64 -6.59
CA THR A 594 43.26 42.00 -6.98
C THR A 594 43.09 42.12 -8.51
N PRO A 595 42.44 43.17 -9.03
CA PRO A 595 42.39 43.39 -10.47
C PRO A 595 43.81 43.60 -10.98
N SER A 596 44.22 42.83 -11.98
CA SER A 596 45.44 43.12 -12.74
C SER A 596 45.24 44.39 -13.57
N GLU A 597 46.13 45.37 -13.38
CA GLU A 597 46.25 46.59 -14.21
C GLU A 597 46.64 46.29 -15.67
#